data_AF-A0AAN6H2E5-F1
#
_entry.id   AF-A0AAN6H2E5-F1
#
_cell.length_a   1.000
_cell.length_b   1.000
_cell.length_c   1.000
_cell.angle_alpha   90.00
_cell.angle_beta   90.00
_cell.angle_gamma   90.00
#
_symmetry.space_group_name_H-M   'P 1'
#
loop_
_entity.id
_entity.type
_entity.pdbx_description
1 polymer ?
#
loop_
_entity_poly.entity_id
_entity_poly.type
_entity_poly.pdbx_seq_one_letter_code
_entity_poly.pdbx_strand_id
1 'polypeptide(L)'
;MGSKAYHYKGLLDKLATRMYSTTNAWTAVETTTYTLDTAGWEAFAQMLPIYLDHLIVPTLSDAGCYTEVHHIDGAGNDAGVVYSEMQGTQNSGPELMDLEMRRAIYPEGNGFRYETGGMMEQLRSLTADRIRDYHKEMYQPKNMRLVITGEVDHDELLQIVDAFEDTIVNDVPQLDAPFKRPWTDSKHTPPIAESMVKTVRFPEEDESTGEIMIGYLGPHYEDHVAGSAVSVLTQYLCGSSISVLENTLVEREQLCSMVYCQTEDRTDSTITFYMSSVETERLAGVEKRFVDLLKEVAGKPMDMNYMHDCITRLRRQLMARCENAGDFFSQIVIDDHLYGSRSGEDLKQVETLDDFDLLLKWTEKEWRDFLSKWLADANHVSVLGVPSKELSDKMSSEEKARARTGSRRKQKTSNAR
;
A
#
# COMPACT_ATOMS: atom_id res chain seq x y z
N MET A 1 -19.24 6.70 -9.48
CA MET A 1 -19.94 7.83 -10.18
C MET A 1 -20.39 7.35 -11.56
N GLY A 2 -21.03 8.18 -12.38
CA GLY A 2 -21.32 7.83 -13.79
C GLY A 2 -20.13 8.14 -14.72
N SER A 3 -20.30 7.83 -16.00
CA SER A 3 -19.30 8.00 -17.08
C SER A 3 -19.88 8.66 -18.33
N LYS A 4 -19.09 8.76 -19.41
CA LYS A 4 -19.49 9.36 -20.68
C LYS A 4 -20.63 8.60 -21.37
N ALA A 5 -20.61 7.27 -21.40
CA ALA A 5 -21.70 6.48 -21.98
C ALA A 5 -22.76 6.08 -20.92
N TYR A 6 -22.38 6.03 -19.65
CA TYR A 6 -23.20 5.51 -18.55
C TYR A 6 -23.34 6.54 -17.41
N HIS A 7 -24.13 7.58 -17.64
CA HIS A 7 -24.17 8.79 -16.80
C HIS A 7 -24.68 8.61 -15.35
N TYR A 8 -25.36 7.51 -15.02
CA TYR A 8 -26.04 7.37 -13.74
C TYR A 8 -25.15 6.76 -12.65
N LYS A 9 -25.05 7.42 -11.50
CA LYS A 9 -24.34 6.91 -10.32
C LYS A 9 -24.90 5.54 -9.89
N GLY A 10 -23.98 4.60 -9.61
CA GLY A 10 -24.30 3.24 -9.16
C GLY A 10 -24.88 2.34 -10.26
N LEU A 11 -24.82 2.75 -11.52
CA LEU A 11 -25.22 1.90 -12.64
C LEU A 11 -24.24 0.76 -12.85
N LEU A 12 -22.92 1.03 -12.74
CA LEU A 12 -21.87 0.02 -12.87
C LEU A 12 -22.12 -1.18 -11.94
N ASP A 13 -22.27 -0.94 -10.64
CA ASP A 13 -22.46 -2.01 -9.65
C ASP A 13 -23.74 -2.81 -9.90
N LYS A 14 -24.81 -2.14 -10.34
CA LYS A 14 -26.09 -2.80 -10.70
C LYS A 14 -25.95 -3.68 -11.92
N LEU A 15 -25.19 -3.24 -12.93
CA LEU A 15 -24.92 -4.03 -14.13
C LEU A 15 -24.01 -5.21 -13.80
N ALA A 16 -22.92 -4.96 -13.06
CA ALA A 16 -22.01 -6.01 -12.59
C ALA A 16 -22.77 -7.13 -11.86
N THR A 17 -23.64 -6.76 -10.91
CA THR A 17 -24.47 -7.73 -10.17
C THR A 17 -25.36 -8.55 -11.10
N ARG A 18 -25.94 -7.94 -12.13
CA ARG A 18 -26.80 -8.64 -13.11
C ARG A 18 -26.02 -9.58 -14.04
N MET A 19 -24.75 -9.29 -14.24
CA MET A 19 -23.82 -10.06 -15.07
C MET A 19 -22.97 -11.04 -14.25
N TYR A 20 -23.39 -11.37 -13.02
CA TYR A 20 -22.63 -12.25 -12.11
C TYR A 20 -21.16 -11.81 -11.97
N SER A 21 -20.97 -10.49 -11.87
CA SER A 21 -19.68 -9.84 -11.79
C SER A 21 -19.54 -9.05 -10.48
N THR A 22 -18.32 -8.94 -9.99
CA THR A 22 -17.96 -8.13 -8.83
C THR A 22 -16.92 -7.11 -9.24
N THR A 23 -17.08 -5.88 -8.76
CA THR A 23 -16.11 -4.81 -8.98
C THR A 23 -15.54 -4.34 -7.65
N ASN A 24 -14.24 -4.06 -7.63
CA ASN A 24 -13.62 -3.42 -6.47
C ASN A 24 -12.56 -2.41 -6.94
N ALA A 25 -12.07 -1.60 -6.00
CA ALA A 25 -10.95 -0.72 -6.21
C ALA A 25 -10.18 -0.53 -4.89
N TRP A 26 -8.87 -0.32 -5.00
CA TRP A 26 -8.05 0.09 -3.86
C TRP A 26 -6.97 1.06 -4.31
N THR A 27 -6.51 1.89 -3.37
CA THR A 27 -5.50 2.92 -3.61
C THR A 27 -4.34 2.68 -2.67
N ALA A 28 -3.18 2.34 -3.24
CA ALA A 28 -1.89 2.39 -2.57
C ALA A 28 -1.23 3.75 -2.85
N VAL A 29 -0.07 4.02 -2.25
CA VAL A 29 0.59 5.33 -2.39
C VAL A 29 0.98 5.62 -3.84
N GLU A 30 1.37 4.58 -4.55
CA GLU A 30 1.93 4.64 -5.89
C GLU A 30 0.93 4.34 -7.02
N THR A 31 -0.20 3.71 -6.70
CA THR A 31 -1.14 3.19 -7.70
C THR A 31 -2.59 3.16 -7.21
N THR A 32 -3.52 3.24 -8.16
CA THR A 32 -4.92 2.89 -7.95
C THR A 32 -5.23 1.70 -8.82
N THR A 33 -5.67 0.60 -8.20
CA THR A 33 -6.02 -0.64 -8.90
C THR A 33 -7.52 -0.85 -8.87
N TYR A 34 -8.06 -1.24 -10.01
CA TYR A 34 -9.48 -1.44 -10.28
C TYR A 34 -9.68 -2.87 -10.74
N THR A 35 -10.51 -3.65 -10.04
CA THR A 35 -10.80 -5.05 -10.40
C THR A 35 -12.22 -5.25 -10.89
N LEU A 36 -12.32 -6.17 -11.86
CA LEU A 36 -13.55 -6.72 -12.38
C LEU A 36 -13.39 -8.24 -12.44
N ASP A 37 -14.11 -8.93 -11.55
CA ASP A 37 -14.16 -10.39 -11.52
C ASP A 37 -15.52 -10.86 -12.05
N THR A 38 -15.54 -11.86 -12.92
CA THR A 38 -16.78 -12.39 -13.50
C THR A 38 -16.77 -13.92 -13.48
N ALA A 39 -17.97 -14.51 -13.55
CA ALA A 39 -18.10 -15.97 -13.58
C ALA A 39 -17.56 -16.64 -14.86
N GLY A 40 -17.34 -15.88 -15.94
CA GLY A 40 -16.84 -16.41 -17.20
C GLY A 40 -16.70 -15.35 -18.29
N TRP A 41 -16.03 -15.72 -19.37
CA TRP A 41 -15.65 -14.81 -20.45
C TRP A 41 -16.81 -13.98 -21.03
N GLU A 42 -17.98 -14.59 -21.28
CA GLU A 42 -19.13 -13.89 -21.86
C GLU A 42 -19.61 -12.70 -21.01
N ALA A 43 -19.58 -12.84 -19.68
CA ALA A 43 -19.91 -11.74 -18.77
C ALA A 43 -18.78 -10.69 -18.72
N PHE A 44 -17.53 -11.15 -18.71
CA PHE A 44 -16.36 -10.27 -18.76
C PHE A 44 -16.36 -9.38 -20.01
N ALA A 45 -16.52 -9.99 -21.19
CA ALA A 45 -16.55 -9.34 -22.49
C ALA A 45 -17.61 -8.22 -22.55
N GLN A 46 -18.79 -8.45 -21.98
CA GLN A 46 -19.86 -7.45 -21.92
C GLN A 46 -19.58 -6.33 -20.90
N MET A 47 -18.98 -6.67 -19.76
CA MET A 47 -18.72 -5.72 -18.68
C MET A 47 -17.47 -4.85 -18.92
N LEU A 48 -16.46 -5.38 -19.61
CA LEU A 48 -15.17 -4.71 -19.83
C LEU A 48 -15.31 -3.29 -20.41
N PRO A 49 -16.01 -3.05 -21.55
CA PRO A 49 -16.12 -1.70 -22.09
C PRO A 49 -16.89 -0.74 -21.16
N ILE A 50 -17.87 -1.25 -20.42
CA ILE A 50 -18.63 -0.47 -19.43
C ILE A 50 -17.70 -0.05 -18.29
N TYR A 51 -16.88 -0.98 -17.81
CA TYR A 51 -15.92 -0.75 -16.74
C TYR A 51 -14.86 0.28 -17.17
N LEU A 52 -14.26 0.10 -18.36
CA LEU A 52 -13.26 1.02 -18.90
C LEU A 52 -13.82 2.44 -19.12
N ASP A 53 -15.07 2.60 -19.57
CA ASP A 53 -15.71 3.91 -19.71
C ASP A 53 -15.81 4.64 -18.36
N HIS A 54 -16.10 3.93 -17.27
CA HIS A 54 -16.12 4.49 -15.92
C HIS A 54 -14.75 4.89 -15.38
N LEU A 55 -13.68 4.26 -15.85
CA LEU A 55 -12.31 4.56 -15.40
C LEU A 55 -11.68 5.69 -16.22
N ILE A 56 -11.84 5.67 -17.54
CA ILE A 56 -11.10 6.53 -18.47
C ILE A 56 -11.86 7.82 -18.76
N VAL A 57 -13.19 7.77 -18.85
CA VAL A 57 -14.04 8.93 -19.13
C VAL A 57 -15.17 9.10 -18.09
N PRO A 58 -14.84 9.17 -16.79
CA PRO A 58 -15.82 9.40 -15.74
C PRO A 58 -16.46 10.79 -15.85
N THR A 59 -17.71 10.93 -15.37
CA THR A 59 -18.41 12.22 -15.40
C THR A 59 -17.78 13.26 -14.46
N LEU A 60 -17.27 12.83 -13.29
CA LEU A 60 -16.68 13.68 -12.24
C LEU A 60 -17.43 15.01 -12.01
N SER A 61 -18.77 14.93 -11.93
CA SER A 61 -19.62 16.12 -11.74
C SER A 61 -19.32 16.81 -10.41
N ASP A 62 -19.51 18.13 -10.33
CA ASP A 62 -19.29 18.88 -9.09
C ASP A 62 -20.09 18.32 -7.91
N ALA A 63 -21.35 17.94 -8.14
CA ALA A 63 -22.19 17.32 -7.11
C ALA A 63 -21.67 15.93 -6.69
N GLY A 64 -21.14 15.15 -7.64
CA GLY A 64 -20.48 13.88 -7.37
C GLY A 64 -19.28 14.07 -6.45
N CYS A 65 -18.32 14.91 -6.85
CA CYS A 65 -17.13 15.21 -6.05
C CYS A 65 -17.49 15.78 -4.67
N TYR A 66 -18.49 16.66 -4.59
CA TYR A 66 -18.96 17.23 -3.32
C TYR A 66 -19.49 16.15 -2.35
N THR A 67 -20.28 15.20 -2.85
CA THR A 67 -20.83 14.13 -2.00
C THR A 67 -19.81 13.03 -1.66
N GLU A 68 -18.89 12.73 -2.56
CA GLU A 68 -17.88 11.67 -2.35
C GLU A 68 -16.72 12.15 -1.46
N VAL A 69 -16.24 13.38 -1.64
CA VAL A 69 -15.01 13.85 -0.98
C VAL A 69 -15.31 14.49 0.36
N HIS A 70 -15.85 15.71 0.35
CA HIS A 70 -16.12 16.48 1.56
C HIS A 70 -17.24 17.49 1.33
N HIS A 71 -18.15 17.56 2.29
CA HIS A 71 -19.14 18.61 2.41
C HIS A 71 -19.58 18.82 3.86
N ILE A 72 -20.40 19.85 4.08
CA ILE A 72 -21.15 20.01 5.33
C ILE A 72 -22.58 19.55 5.11
N ASP A 73 -23.04 18.60 5.92
CA ASP A 73 -24.39 18.04 5.84
C ASP A 73 -25.48 19.01 6.34
N GLY A 74 -26.75 18.59 6.23
CA GLY A 74 -27.88 19.38 6.71
C GLY A 74 -27.91 19.60 8.24
N ALA A 75 -27.12 18.87 9.02
CA ALA A 75 -26.97 19.03 10.46
C ALA A 75 -25.78 19.95 10.84
N GLY A 76 -24.91 20.30 9.88
CA GLY A 76 -23.73 21.12 10.10
C GLY A 76 -22.48 20.32 10.45
N ASN A 77 -22.47 19.02 10.20
CA ASN A 77 -21.31 18.14 10.42
C ASN A 77 -20.48 18.02 9.14
N ASP A 78 -19.18 17.77 9.28
CA ASP A 78 -18.37 17.29 8.16
C ASP A 78 -18.91 15.93 7.67
N ALA A 79 -19.07 15.77 6.37
CA ALA A 79 -19.58 14.59 5.69
C ALA A 79 -18.87 14.40 4.35
N GLY A 80 -19.11 13.26 3.71
CA GLY A 80 -18.42 12.84 2.49
C GLY A 80 -17.84 11.45 2.70
N VAL A 81 -17.90 10.60 1.68
CA VAL A 81 -17.49 9.19 1.80
C VAL A 81 -16.02 9.10 2.21
N VAL A 82 -15.12 9.76 1.47
CA VAL A 82 -13.67 9.74 1.72
C VAL A 82 -13.34 10.46 3.04
N TYR A 83 -13.95 11.61 3.31
CA TYR A 83 -13.71 12.31 4.56
C TYR A 83 -14.12 11.47 5.78
N SER A 84 -15.27 10.78 5.72
CA SER A 84 -15.75 9.93 6.82
C SER A 84 -14.87 8.70 7.03
N GLU A 85 -14.33 8.12 5.96
CA GLU A 85 -13.32 7.06 6.04
C GLU A 85 -12.06 7.55 6.77
N MET A 86 -11.49 8.68 6.31
CA MET A 86 -10.28 9.24 6.92
C MET A 86 -10.47 9.71 8.35
N GLN A 87 -11.70 10.10 8.75
CA GLN A 87 -11.99 10.43 10.15
C GLN A 87 -11.76 9.23 11.09
N GLY A 88 -12.04 8.01 10.62
CA GLY A 88 -11.81 6.79 11.39
C GLY A 88 -10.35 6.32 11.37
N THR A 89 -9.64 6.56 10.26
CA THR A 89 -8.31 5.97 10.04
C THR A 89 -7.15 6.88 10.45
N GLN A 90 -7.24 8.19 10.17
CA GLN A 90 -6.09 9.13 10.24
C GLN A 90 -5.45 9.22 11.64
N ASN A 91 -6.21 8.94 12.70
CA ASN A 91 -5.74 9.02 14.07
C ASN A 91 -5.53 7.65 14.72
N SER A 92 -5.61 6.56 13.96
CA SER A 92 -5.27 5.23 14.48
C SER A 92 -3.77 5.15 14.78
N GLY A 93 -3.39 4.33 15.76
CA GLY A 93 -1.99 4.08 16.10
C GLY A 93 -1.14 3.69 14.89
N PRO A 94 -1.52 2.62 14.15
CA PRO A 94 -0.80 2.17 12.97
C PRO A 94 -0.60 3.28 11.92
N GLU A 95 -1.64 4.04 11.60
CA GLU A 95 -1.58 5.12 10.59
C GLU A 95 -0.65 6.26 11.01
N LEU A 96 -0.75 6.71 12.26
CA LEU A 96 0.11 7.77 12.78
C LEU A 96 1.58 7.34 12.81
N MET A 97 1.84 6.07 13.13
CA MET A 97 3.18 5.50 13.14
C MET A 97 3.75 5.36 11.72
N ASP A 98 2.98 4.76 10.81
CA ASP A 98 3.35 4.59 9.39
C ASP A 98 3.69 5.93 8.73
N LEU A 99 2.82 6.93 8.91
CA LEU A 99 3.05 8.27 8.39
C LEU A 99 4.32 8.92 8.94
N GLU A 100 4.60 8.80 10.24
CA GLU A 100 5.84 9.34 10.83
C GLU A 100 7.07 8.64 10.25
N MET A 101 7.00 7.31 10.05
CA MET A 101 8.09 6.57 9.42
C MET A 101 8.32 6.99 7.97
N ARG A 102 7.25 7.08 7.16
CA ARG A 102 7.34 7.57 5.78
C ARG A 102 7.91 8.99 5.72
N ARG A 103 7.56 9.86 6.68
CA ARG A 103 8.13 11.21 6.80
C ARG A 103 9.57 11.24 7.30
N ALA A 104 10.05 10.20 7.97
CA ALA A 104 11.45 10.10 8.36
C ALA A 104 12.30 9.51 7.22
N ILE A 105 11.78 8.54 6.47
CA ILE A 105 12.48 7.88 5.36
C ILE A 105 12.50 8.77 4.10
N TYR A 106 11.34 9.30 3.69
CA TYR A 106 11.20 9.98 2.41
C TYR A 106 11.27 11.50 2.54
N PRO A 107 12.14 12.20 1.78
CA PRO A 107 12.26 13.66 1.86
C PRO A 107 11.02 14.38 1.32
N GLU A 108 10.89 15.68 1.63
CA GLU A 108 9.83 16.52 1.09
C GLU A 108 9.85 16.54 -0.45
N GLY A 109 8.67 16.42 -1.06
CA GLY A 109 8.51 16.30 -2.50
C GLY A 109 8.56 14.85 -3.04
N ASN A 110 8.89 13.85 -2.22
CA ASN A 110 8.74 12.45 -2.58
C ASN A 110 7.30 11.99 -2.28
N GLY A 111 6.63 11.35 -3.25
CA GLY A 111 5.23 10.91 -3.12
C GLY A 111 4.98 9.95 -1.96
N PHE A 112 5.93 9.06 -1.66
CA PHE A 112 5.82 8.11 -0.55
C PHE A 112 5.73 8.77 0.83
N ARG A 113 6.10 10.05 0.95
CA ARG A 113 6.01 10.82 2.21
C ARG A 113 4.57 11.14 2.63
N TYR A 114 3.64 11.19 1.69
CA TYR A 114 2.34 11.84 1.87
C TYR A 114 1.21 10.85 2.11
N GLU A 115 0.17 11.31 2.81
CA GLU A 115 -1.00 10.49 3.07
C GLU A 115 -1.92 10.43 1.86
N THR A 116 -2.15 9.20 1.37
CA THR A 116 -2.80 8.94 0.09
C THR A 116 -4.31 8.92 0.20
N GLY A 117 -4.86 8.43 1.32
CA GLY A 117 -6.29 8.55 1.61
C GLY A 117 -6.74 10.01 1.79
N GLY A 118 -5.77 10.90 2.06
CA GLY A 118 -5.95 12.33 2.12
C GLY A 118 -6.17 12.83 3.54
N MET A 119 -5.29 13.72 3.99
CA MET A 119 -5.47 14.39 5.29
C MET A 119 -6.79 15.14 5.34
N MET A 120 -7.53 15.01 6.44
CA MET A 120 -8.84 15.65 6.62
C MET A 120 -8.79 17.17 6.34
N GLU A 121 -7.71 17.86 6.70
CA GLU A 121 -7.53 19.28 6.40
C GLU A 121 -7.39 19.59 4.90
N GLN A 122 -6.76 18.69 4.14
CA GLN A 122 -6.57 18.83 2.70
C GLN A 122 -7.83 18.42 1.93
N LEU A 123 -8.57 17.41 2.41
CA LEU A 123 -9.86 17.03 1.82
C LEU A 123 -10.88 18.18 1.85
N ARG A 124 -10.85 19.02 2.91
CA ARG A 124 -11.70 20.22 3.00
C ARG A 124 -11.39 21.30 1.97
N SER A 125 -10.18 21.31 1.41
CA SER A 125 -9.74 22.30 0.42
C SER A 125 -9.69 21.73 -1.01
N LEU A 126 -9.94 20.43 -1.17
CA LEU A 126 -9.92 19.75 -2.47
C LEU A 126 -11.11 20.20 -3.33
N THR A 127 -10.84 20.61 -4.56
CA THR A 127 -11.86 21.08 -5.52
C THR A 127 -12.13 20.03 -6.59
N ALA A 128 -13.34 20.05 -7.16
CA ALA A 128 -13.71 19.18 -8.29
C ALA A 128 -12.78 19.38 -9.49
N ASP A 129 -12.35 20.62 -9.76
CA ASP A 129 -11.39 20.92 -10.83
C ASP A 129 -10.04 20.23 -10.60
N ARG A 130 -9.50 20.28 -9.38
CA ARG A 130 -8.24 19.61 -9.05
C ARG A 130 -8.34 18.09 -9.19
N ILE A 131 -9.50 17.50 -8.87
CA ILE A 131 -9.76 16.06 -9.07
C ILE A 131 -9.78 15.74 -10.57
N ARG A 132 -10.47 16.55 -11.38
CA ARG A 132 -10.52 16.38 -12.85
C ARG A 132 -9.15 16.55 -13.50
N ASP A 133 -8.37 17.52 -13.05
CA ASP A 133 -7.01 17.76 -13.56
C ASP A 133 -6.09 16.57 -13.24
N TYR A 134 -6.13 16.07 -12.00
CA TYR A 134 -5.36 14.88 -11.61
C TYR A 134 -5.78 13.65 -12.40
N HIS A 135 -7.10 13.42 -12.55
CA HIS A 135 -7.62 12.30 -13.34
C HIS A 135 -7.13 12.38 -14.79
N LYS A 136 -7.26 13.55 -15.43
CA LYS A 136 -6.80 13.76 -16.81
C LYS A 136 -5.29 13.53 -16.99
N GLU A 137 -4.48 13.91 -16.01
CA GLU A 137 -3.02 13.73 -16.04
C GLU A 137 -2.63 12.26 -15.90
N MET A 138 -3.27 11.54 -14.96
CA MET A 138 -2.85 10.21 -14.52
C MET A 138 -3.61 9.05 -15.18
N TYR A 139 -4.87 9.22 -15.58
CA TYR A 139 -5.71 8.20 -16.21
C TYR A 139 -5.63 8.29 -17.73
N GLN A 140 -4.40 8.17 -18.25
CA GLN A 140 -4.11 8.22 -19.68
C GLN A 140 -3.54 6.88 -20.17
N PRO A 141 -3.61 6.58 -21.49
CA PRO A 141 -3.13 5.31 -22.04
C PRO A 141 -1.68 4.95 -21.68
N LYS A 142 -0.76 5.93 -21.60
CA LYS A 142 0.63 5.67 -21.22
C LYS A 142 0.82 5.30 -19.74
N ASN A 143 -0.16 5.55 -18.89
CA ASN A 143 -0.06 5.33 -17.45
C ASN A 143 -1.05 4.28 -16.93
N MET A 144 -1.83 3.69 -17.83
CA MET A 144 -2.78 2.63 -17.49
C MET A 144 -2.29 1.29 -18.04
N ARG A 145 -2.61 0.22 -17.32
CA ARG A 145 -2.37 -1.15 -17.75
C ARG A 145 -3.64 -1.96 -17.52
N LEU A 146 -4.09 -2.64 -18.57
CA LEU A 146 -5.16 -3.62 -18.49
C LEU A 146 -4.54 -5.00 -18.30
N VAL A 147 -4.77 -5.61 -17.14
CA VAL A 147 -4.31 -6.96 -16.81
C VAL A 147 -5.53 -7.87 -16.79
N ILE A 148 -5.50 -8.94 -17.58
CA ILE A 148 -6.59 -9.90 -17.69
C ILE A 148 -6.00 -11.29 -17.45
N THR A 149 -6.53 -11.99 -16.46
CA THR A 149 -6.16 -13.36 -16.11
C THR A 149 -7.39 -14.26 -16.15
N GLY A 150 -7.24 -15.47 -16.71
CA GLY A 150 -8.32 -16.45 -16.83
C GLY A 150 -8.43 -17.06 -18.23
N GLU A 151 -9.56 -17.72 -18.49
CA GLU A 151 -9.91 -18.24 -19.81
C GLU A 151 -10.45 -17.09 -20.68
N VAL A 152 -9.58 -16.58 -21.55
CA VAL A 152 -9.81 -15.37 -22.35
C VAL A 152 -9.89 -15.74 -23.83
N ASP A 153 -10.94 -15.28 -24.53
CA ASP A 153 -10.93 -15.26 -25.99
C ASP A 153 -10.14 -14.04 -26.46
N HIS A 154 -8.91 -14.27 -26.90
CA HIS A 154 -7.99 -13.20 -27.27
C HIS A 154 -8.45 -12.41 -28.51
N ASP A 155 -9.10 -13.06 -29.47
CA ASP A 155 -9.54 -12.39 -30.70
C ASP A 155 -10.73 -11.46 -30.39
N GLU A 156 -11.69 -11.94 -29.59
CA GLU A 156 -12.81 -11.12 -29.14
C GLU A 156 -12.34 -9.99 -28.21
N LEU A 157 -11.39 -10.25 -27.30
CA LEU A 157 -10.81 -9.22 -26.44
C LEU A 157 -10.25 -8.06 -27.26
N LEU A 158 -9.43 -8.35 -28.26
CA LEU A 158 -8.82 -7.33 -29.11
C LEU A 158 -9.87 -6.53 -29.86
N GLN A 159 -10.94 -7.18 -30.36
CA GLN A 159 -12.06 -6.48 -31.01
C GLN A 159 -12.81 -5.57 -30.03
N ILE A 160 -13.05 -6.00 -28.80
CA ILE A 160 -13.74 -5.21 -27.77
C ILE A 160 -12.91 -3.97 -27.40
N VAL A 161 -11.60 -4.17 -27.18
CA VAL A 161 -10.69 -3.07 -26.80
C VAL A 161 -10.54 -2.08 -27.97
N ASP A 162 -10.32 -2.56 -29.19
CA ASP A 162 -10.22 -1.72 -30.40
C ASP A 162 -11.49 -0.88 -30.61
N ALA A 163 -12.66 -1.52 -30.54
CA ALA A 163 -13.95 -0.84 -30.66
C ALA A 163 -14.18 0.17 -29.53
N PHE A 164 -13.70 -0.11 -28.31
CA PHE A 164 -13.79 0.82 -27.19
C PHE A 164 -12.85 2.02 -27.37
N GLU A 165 -11.60 1.80 -27.79
CA GLU A 165 -10.61 2.85 -28.03
C GLU A 165 -11.13 3.90 -29.03
N ASP A 166 -11.79 3.46 -30.10
CA ASP A 166 -12.46 4.34 -31.07
C ASP A 166 -13.46 5.32 -30.42
N THR A 167 -14.09 4.93 -29.31
CA THR A 167 -15.08 5.78 -28.62
C THR A 167 -14.48 6.87 -27.73
N ILE A 168 -13.22 6.70 -27.33
CA ILE A 168 -12.52 7.56 -26.35
C ILE A 168 -11.28 8.26 -26.91
N VAL A 169 -10.86 7.97 -28.16
CA VAL A 169 -9.62 8.49 -28.78
C VAL A 169 -9.49 10.02 -28.72
N ASN A 170 -10.61 10.74 -28.69
CA ASN A 170 -10.65 12.21 -28.61
C ASN A 170 -10.70 12.76 -27.17
N ASP A 171 -10.89 11.89 -26.18
CA ASP A 171 -11.01 12.26 -24.76
C ASP A 171 -9.69 12.05 -23.99
N VAL A 172 -8.76 11.27 -24.54
CA VAL A 172 -7.45 10.96 -23.93
C VAL A 172 -6.30 11.67 -24.64
N PRO A 173 -5.14 11.86 -23.97
CA PRO A 173 -3.93 12.33 -24.63
C PRO A 173 -3.50 11.44 -25.79
N GLN A 174 -2.94 12.04 -26.85
CA GLN A 174 -2.38 11.32 -27.98
C GLN A 174 -1.18 10.45 -27.54
N LEU A 175 -0.95 9.33 -28.24
CA LEU A 175 0.11 8.38 -27.89
C LEU A 175 1.54 8.96 -28.02
N ASP A 176 1.75 10.05 -28.73
CA ASP A 176 3.05 10.73 -28.82
C ASP A 176 3.20 11.87 -27.80
N ALA A 177 2.15 12.19 -27.04
CA ALA A 177 2.18 13.23 -26.02
C ALA A 177 3.28 12.96 -24.98
N PRO A 178 4.02 13.98 -24.54
CA PRO A 178 5.04 13.79 -23.52
C PRO A 178 4.40 13.31 -22.22
N PHE A 179 4.97 12.29 -21.62
CA PHE A 179 4.53 11.75 -20.33
C PHE A 179 5.75 11.47 -19.48
N LYS A 180 5.74 11.97 -18.24
CA LYS A 180 6.75 11.66 -17.24
C LYS A 180 6.21 10.53 -16.38
N ARG A 181 6.86 9.37 -16.41
CA ARG A 181 6.44 8.22 -15.62
C ARG A 181 6.64 8.50 -14.14
N PRO A 182 5.59 8.40 -13.30
CA PRO A 182 5.73 8.47 -11.85
C PRO A 182 6.72 7.41 -11.36
N TRP A 183 7.38 7.70 -10.24
CA TRP A 183 8.32 6.81 -9.55
C TRP A 183 9.63 6.53 -10.32
N THR A 184 9.58 6.06 -11.56
CA THR A 184 10.75 5.77 -12.40
C THR A 184 11.50 7.03 -12.83
N ASP A 185 10.80 8.08 -13.32
CA ASP A 185 11.44 9.33 -13.76
C ASP A 185 11.58 10.36 -12.62
N SER A 186 11.24 9.96 -11.40
CA SER A 186 11.34 10.77 -10.19
C SER A 186 12.76 10.73 -9.62
N LYS A 187 13.08 11.65 -8.70
CA LYS A 187 14.36 11.59 -7.99
C LYS A 187 14.36 10.37 -7.09
N HIS A 188 15.43 9.58 -7.16
CA HIS A 188 15.65 8.46 -6.26
C HIS A 188 15.63 8.89 -4.78
N THR A 189 15.14 8.00 -3.94
CA THR A 189 15.16 8.16 -2.49
C THR A 189 16.62 8.04 -2.01
N PRO A 190 17.15 9.03 -1.27
CA PRO A 190 18.49 8.89 -0.71
C PRO A 190 18.50 7.78 0.37
N PRO A 191 19.64 7.10 0.59
CA PRO A 191 19.77 6.18 1.72
C PRO A 191 19.51 6.87 3.06
N ILE A 192 19.04 6.09 4.05
CA ILE A 192 18.90 6.58 5.43
C ILE A 192 20.30 6.93 5.97
N ALA A 193 20.52 8.21 6.30
CA ALA A 193 21.84 8.73 6.66
C ALA A 193 22.32 8.26 8.03
N GLU A 194 21.41 8.12 9.00
CA GLU A 194 21.67 7.65 10.36
C GLU A 194 20.43 6.97 10.93
N SER A 195 20.61 6.02 11.86
CA SER A 195 19.47 5.43 12.55
C SER A 195 18.75 6.44 13.43
N MET A 196 17.42 6.45 13.37
CA MET A 196 16.56 7.40 14.09
C MET A 196 15.51 6.67 14.91
N VAL A 197 15.31 7.08 16.16
CA VAL A 197 14.18 6.62 16.99
C VAL A 197 13.22 7.78 17.20
N LYS A 198 11.98 7.60 16.76
CA LYS A 198 10.88 8.56 16.89
C LYS A 198 9.85 8.03 17.87
N THR A 199 9.09 8.94 18.46
CA THR A 199 7.97 8.60 19.33
C THR A 199 6.72 9.30 18.84
N VAL A 200 5.66 8.53 18.66
CA VAL A 200 4.35 9.02 18.24
C VAL A 200 3.36 8.64 19.31
N ARG A 201 2.58 9.61 19.79
CA ARG A 201 1.44 9.32 20.66
C ARG A 201 0.21 9.06 19.82
N PHE A 202 -0.57 8.05 20.17
CA PHE A 202 -1.85 7.76 19.52
C PHE A 202 -2.98 7.67 20.55
N PRO A 203 -4.22 8.05 20.19
CA PRO A 203 -5.35 8.08 21.13
C PRO A 203 -5.75 6.66 21.54
N GLU A 204 -5.64 6.35 22.84
CA GLU A 204 -6.08 5.07 23.40
C GLU A 204 -6.50 5.21 24.86
N GLU A 205 -7.48 4.42 25.30
CA GLU A 205 -7.92 4.44 26.70
C GLU A 205 -7.00 3.64 27.62
N ASP A 206 -6.39 2.58 27.10
CA ASP A 206 -5.43 1.74 27.81
C ASP A 206 -4.00 2.17 27.45
N GLU A 207 -3.27 2.67 28.45
CA GLU A 207 -1.88 3.12 28.29
C GLU A 207 -0.85 2.03 28.66
N SER A 208 -1.29 0.80 28.94
CA SER A 208 -0.41 -0.28 29.43
C SER A 208 0.57 -0.80 28.38
N THR A 209 0.15 -0.84 27.10
CA THR A 209 0.97 -1.37 26.02
C THR A 209 0.95 -0.50 24.78
N GLY A 210 2.09 -0.40 24.11
CA GLY A 210 2.27 0.28 22.83
C GLY A 210 2.79 -0.64 21.74
N GLU A 211 3.22 -0.02 20.65
CA GLU A 211 3.64 -0.69 19.43
C GLU A 211 5.01 -0.16 18.99
N ILE A 212 5.78 -0.99 18.29
CA ILE A 212 7.06 -0.59 17.70
C ILE A 212 7.05 -0.95 16.23
N MET A 213 7.51 -0.02 15.40
CA MET A 213 7.71 -0.23 13.98
C MET A 213 9.14 0.16 13.61
N ILE A 214 9.85 -0.70 12.87
CA ILE A 214 11.26 -0.51 12.52
C ILE A 214 11.42 -0.73 11.01
N GLY A 215 11.66 0.34 10.27
CA GLY A 215 11.78 0.34 8.82
C GLY A 215 13.21 0.49 8.32
N TYR A 216 13.55 -0.31 7.32
CA TYR A 216 14.80 -0.30 6.56
C TYR A 216 14.51 -0.07 5.07
N LEU A 217 15.45 0.53 4.36
CA LEU A 217 15.48 0.47 2.90
C LEU A 217 16.12 -0.86 2.48
N GLY A 218 15.50 -1.53 1.52
CA GLY A 218 15.92 -2.82 0.98
C GLY A 218 16.52 -2.71 -0.42
N PRO A 219 16.71 -3.86 -1.09
CA PRO A 219 17.21 -3.93 -2.46
C PRO A 219 16.36 -3.14 -3.47
N HIS A 220 17.00 -2.77 -4.58
CA HIS A 220 16.32 -2.17 -5.72
C HIS A 220 15.40 -3.20 -6.38
N TYR A 221 14.25 -2.76 -6.91
CA TYR A 221 13.23 -3.65 -7.51
C TYR A 221 13.79 -4.66 -8.53
N GLU A 222 14.72 -4.21 -9.37
CA GLU A 222 15.33 -5.04 -10.44
C GLU A 222 16.29 -6.13 -9.92
N ASP A 223 16.67 -6.11 -8.64
CA ASP A 223 17.54 -7.13 -8.02
C ASP A 223 16.68 -8.25 -7.41
N HIS A 224 16.09 -9.08 -8.29
CA HIS A 224 15.15 -10.13 -7.90
C HIS A 224 15.77 -11.20 -6.99
N VAL A 225 17.04 -11.54 -7.19
CA VAL A 225 17.76 -12.46 -6.29
C VAL A 225 17.84 -11.87 -4.88
N ALA A 226 18.16 -10.57 -4.77
CA ALA A 226 18.16 -9.90 -3.46
C ALA A 226 16.74 -9.78 -2.88
N GLY A 227 15.71 -9.51 -3.69
CA GLY A 227 14.31 -9.52 -3.25
C GLY A 227 13.90 -10.88 -2.68
N SER A 228 14.16 -11.96 -3.41
CA SER A 228 13.97 -13.35 -2.97
C SER A 228 14.77 -13.65 -1.69
N ALA A 229 16.00 -13.14 -1.59
CA ALA A 229 16.82 -13.29 -0.39
C ALA A 229 16.22 -12.57 0.83
N VAL A 230 15.62 -11.37 0.65
CA VAL A 230 14.88 -10.69 1.71
C VAL A 230 13.70 -11.53 2.16
N SER A 231 12.88 -12.08 1.26
CA SER A 231 11.75 -12.94 1.64
C SER A 231 12.18 -14.18 2.43
N VAL A 232 13.29 -14.81 2.02
CA VAL A 232 13.87 -15.95 2.77
C VAL A 232 14.37 -15.52 4.14
N LEU A 233 15.07 -14.38 4.22
CA LEU A 233 15.62 -13.87 5.45
C LEU A 233 14.53 -13.46 6.45
N THR A 234 13.46 -12.81 6.01
CA THR A 234 12.32 -12.45 6.88
C THR A 234 11.60 -13.69 7.38
N GLN A 235 11.47 -14.73 6.55
CA GLN A 235 10.93 -16.03 6.95
C GLN A 235 11.80 -16.74 8.01
N TYR A 236 13.13 -16.62 7.91
CA TYR A 236 14.09 -17.12 8.91
C TYR A 236 14.03 -16.32 10.22
N LEU A 237 13.84 -15.00 10.14
CA LEU A 237 13.83 -14.11 11.29
C LEU A 237 12.51 -14.12 12.05
N CYS A 238 11.35 -14.05 11.40
CA CYS A 238 10.05 -13.86 12.07
C CYS A 238 8.87 -14.56 11.40
N GLY A 239 9.08 -15.64 10.64
CA GLY A 239 7.99 -16.28 9.91
C GLY A 239 7.31 -17.46 10.60
N SER A 240 7.66 -17.78 11.86
CA SER A 240 7.04 -18.83 12.69
C SER A 240 7.54 -18.71 14.14
N SER A 241 6.93 -19.42 15.10
CA SER A 241 7.35 -19.41 16.52
C SER A 241 8.77 -19.97 16.81
N ILE A 242 9.36 -20.68 15.84
CA ILE A 242 10.76 -21.13 15.91
C ILE A 242 11.73 -20.18 15.20
N SER A 243 11.24 -19.18 14.47
CA SER A 243 12.05 -18.16 13.81
C SER A 243 12.74 -17.29 14.84
N VAL A 244 13.91 -16.74 14.50
CA VAL A 244 14.84 -16.18 15.49
C VAL A 244 14.25 -15.08 16.38
N LEU A 245 13.61 -14.09 15.77
CA LEU A 245 13.01 -12.94 16.45
C LEU A 245 11.78 -13.35 17.25
N GLU A 246 10.87 -14.10 16.64
CA GLU A 246 9.66 -14.63 17.29
C GLU A 246 10.02 -15.50 18.51
N ASN A 247 10.91 -16.48 18.33
CA ASN A 247 11.34 -17.35 19.42
C ASN A 247 12.02 -16.58 20.56
N THR A 248 12.83 -15.57 20.23
CA THR A 248 13.61 -14.85 21.25
C THR A 248 12.75 -13.81 21.95
N LEU A 249 12.13 -12.90 21.19
CA LEU A 249 11.44 -11.72 21.74
C LEU A 249 10.05 -12.07 22.28
N VAL A 250 9.33 -13.04 21.69
CA VAL A 250 7.99 -13.43 22.10
C VAL A 250 8.05 -14.63 23.05
N GLU A 251 8.56 -15.78 22.57
CA GLU A 251 8.44 -17.04 23.33
C GLU A 251 9.33 -17.09 24.58
N ARG A 252 10.56 -16.57 24.49
CA ARG A 252 11.57 -16.69 25.56
C ARG A 252 11.65 -15.47 26.46
N GLU A 253 11.75 -14.28 25.87
CA GLU A 253 11.92 -13.02 26.61
C GLU A 253 10.59 -12.34 26.94
N GLN A 254 9.50 -12.72 26.27
CA GLN A 254 8.13 -12.23 26.52
C GLN A 254 8.04 -10.69 26.52
N LEU A 255 8.71 -10.06 25.54
CA LEU A 255 8.82 -8.60 25.41
C LEU A 255 7.69 -7.98 24.59
N CYS A 256 7.06 -8.78 23.74
CA CYS A 256 5.98 -8.41 22.84
C CYS A 256 5.10 -9.63 22.59
N SER A 257 3.91 -9.43 22.03
CA SER A 257 2.99 -10.54 21.71
C SER A 257 3.19 -11.12 20.31
N MET A 258 3.82 -10.36 19.41
CA MET A 258 4.06 -10.76 18.02
C MET A 258 5.20 -9.93 17.43
N VAL A 259 5.97 -10.53 16.53
CA VAL A 259 6.93 -9.86 15.64
C VAL A 259 6.64 -10.31 14.20
N TYR A 260 6.23 -9.40 13.34
CA TYR A 260 6.09 -9.71 11.91
C TYR A 260 6.83 -8.70 11.06
N CYS A 261 7.10 -9.08 9.82
CA CYS A 261 7.75 -8.24 8.83
C CYS A 261 6.84 -8.07 7.62
N GLN A 262 6.73 -6.84 7.14
CA GLN A 262 6.15 -6.52 5.84
C GLN A 262 7.27 -6.02 4.92
N THR A 263 7.22 -6.47 3.68
CA THR A 263 8.07 -5.96 2.60
C THR A 263 7.19 -5.31 1.57
N GLU A 264 7.59 -4.15 1.08
CA GLU A 264 6.89 -3.46 -0.01
C GLU A 264 7.87 -3.24 -1.16
N ASP A 265 7.46 -3.67 -2.33
CA ASP A 265 8.18 -3.42 -3.56
C ASP A 265 8.02 -1.95 -3.94
N ARG A 266 9.17 -1.30 -4.10
CA ARG A 266 9.34 0.10 -4.49
C ARG A 266 10.59 0.15 -5.36
N THR A 267 10.89 1.32 -5.94
CA THR A 267 12.19 1.52 -6.63
C THR A 267 13.34 1.01 -5.76
N ASP A 268 13.38 1.45 -4.50
CA ASP A 268 14.13 0.79 -3.42
C ASP A 268 13.10 0.24 -2.43
N SER A 269 13.02 -1.09 -2.32
CA SER A 269 12.06 -1.78 -1.44
C SER A 269 12.13 -1.28 0.01
N THR A 270 11.07 -1.51 0.78
CA THR A 270 11.11 -1.30 2.24
C THR A 270 10.91 -2.59 2.99
N ILE A 271 11.67 -2.76 4.08
CA ILE A 271 11.59 -3.89 4.99
C ILE A 271 11.19 -3.34 6.36
N THR A 272 9.97 -3.63 6.80
CA THR A 272 9.42 -3.06 8.03
C THR A 272 9.04 -4.16 9.00
N PHE A 273 9.61 -4.11 10.20
CA PHE A 273 9.25 -4.98 11.31
C PHE A 273 8.26 -4.29 12.24
N TYR A 274 7.31 -5.05 12.74
CA TYR A 274 6.27 -4.60 13.67
C TYR A 274 6.29 -5.46 14.91
N MET A 275 6.16 -4.84 16.07
CA MET A 275 6.01 -5.50 17.36
C MET A 275 4.80 -4.94 18.09
N SER A 276 3.90 -5.82 18.53
CA SER A 276 2.66 -5.42 19.21
C SER A 276 2.68 -5.73 20.70
N SER A 277 1.85 -5.00 21.44
CA SER A 277 1.59 -5.21 22.87
C SER A 277 2.86 -5.19 23.73
N VAL A 278 3.74 -4.23 23.48
CA VAL A 278 4.95 -3.99 24.26
C VAL A 278 4.60 -3.11 25.45
N GLU A 279 5.01 -3.46 26.67
CA GLU A 279 4.82 -2.59 27.85
C GLU A 279 5.33 -1.18 27.56
N THR A 280 4.47 -0.16 27.75
CA THR A 280 4.74 1.21 27.29
C THR A 280 6.06 1.78 27.80
N GLU A 281 6.42 1.48 29.06
CA GLU A 281 7.67 1.94 29.68
C GLU A 281 8.93 1.26 29.10
N ARG A 282 8.76 0.16 28.37
CA ARG A 282 9.86 -0.67 27.84
C ARG A 282 10.06 -0.52 26.33
N LEU A 283 9.24 0.26 25.63
CA LEU A 283 9.30 0.43 24.16
C LEU A 283 10.72 0.67 23.64
N ALA A 284 11.43 1.65 24.22
CA ALA A 284 12.81 1.96 23.81
C ALA A 284 13.81 0.83 24.13
N GLY A 285 13.57 0.09 25.22
CA GLY A 285 14.40 -1.07 25.58
C GLY A 285 14.19 -2.26 24.64
N VAL A 286 12.95 -2.50 24.21
CA VAL A 286 12.60 -3.58 23.28
C VAL A 286 13.09 -3.26 21.87
N GLU A 287 12.96 -2.00 21.41
CA GLU A 287 13.55 -1.55 20.13
C GLU A 287 15.05 -1.81 20.09
N LYS A 288 15.76 -1.41 21.15
CA LYS A 288 17.19 -1.65 21.25
C LYS A 288 17.51 -3.15 21.26
N ARG A 289 16.74 -3.94 22.01
CA ARG A 289 16.91 -5.40 22.08
C ARG A 289 16.75 -6.06 20.71
N PHE A 290 15.78 -5.61 19.92
CA PHE A 290 15.58 -6.07 18.55
C PHE A 290 16.81 -5.81 17.68
N VAL A 291 17.33 -4.58 17.68
CA VAL A 291 18.51 -4.19 16.89
C VAL A 291 19.75 -4.96 17.34
N ASP A 292 19.96 -5.09 18.66
CA ASP A 292 21.07 -5.87 19.22
C ASP A 292 20.96 -7.35 18.83
N LEU A 293 19.75 -7.91 18.81
CA LEU A 293 19.52 -9.30 18.40
C LEU A 293 19.88 -9.51 16.92
N LEU A 294 19.53 -8.60 16.01
CA LEU A 294 19.93 -8.69 14.60
C LEU A 294 21.46 -8.73 14.46
N LYS A 295 22.17 -7.88 15.20
CA LYS A 295 23.65 -7.86 15.24
C LYS A 295 24.24 -9.13 15.81
N GLU A 296 23.63 -9.69 16.85
CA GLU A 296 24.05 -10.99 17.40
C GLU A 296 23.91 -12.11 16.37
N VAL A 297 22.80 -12.14 15.63
CA VAL A 297 22.53 -13.15 14.60
C VAL A 297 23.52 -13.02 13.46
N ALA A 298 23.76 -11.79 12.98
CA ALA A 298 24.78 -11.52 11.97
C ALA A 298 26.20 -11.87 12.45
N GLY A 299 26.46 -11.81 13.76
CA GLY A 299 27.76 -12.10 14.37
C GLY A 299 28.06 -13.57 14.68
N LYS A 300 27.06 -14.46 14.63
CA LYS A 300 27.18 -15.87 15.04
C LYS A 300 26.91 -16.82 13.85
N PRO A 301 27.31 -18.10 13.95
CA PRO A 301 26.95 -19.09 12.94
C PRO A 301 25.43 -19.22 12.77
N MET A 302 24.96 -19.23 11.52
CA MET A 302 23.54 -19.38 11.19
C MET A 302 23.15 -20.87 11.09
N ASP A 303 21.89 -21.19 11.41
CA ASP A 303 21.34 -22.53 11.20
C ASP A 303 21.00 -22.72 9.72
N MET A 304 21.95 -23.26 8.95
CA MET A 304 21.79 -23.46 7.51
C MET A 304 20.77 -24.55 7.18
N ASN A 305 20.47 -25.49 8.08
CA ASN A 305 19.40 -26.45 7.83
C ASN A 305 18.05 -25.75 7.86
N TYR A 306 17.83 -24.90 8.88
CA TYR A 306 16.62 -24.09 8.95
C TYR A 306 16.52 -23.08 7.80
N MET A 307 17.64 -22.50 7.36
CA MET A 307 17.69 -21.64 6.17
C MET A 307 17.22 -22.38 4.90
N HIS A 308 17.73 -23.58 4.65
CA HIS A 308 17.29 -24.41 3.52
C HIS A 308 15.81 -24.80 3.61
N ASP A 309 15.29 -25.05 4.81
CA ASP A 309 13.86 -25.30 5.03
C ASP A 309 13.02 -24.07 4.70
N CYS A 310 13.48 -22.87 5.07
CA CYS A 310 12.81 -21.60 4.72
C CYS A 310 12.77 -21.39 3.20
N ILE A 311 13.89 -21.62 2.51
CA ILE A 311 13.98 -21.55 1.04
C ILE A 311 13.00 -22.53 0.39
N THR A 312 13.03 -23.79 0.82
CA THR A 312 12.18 -24.85 0.27
C THR A 312 10.69 -24.56 0.52
N ARG A 313 10.35 -24.05 1.71
CA ARG A 313 8.99 -23.68 2.07
C ARG A 313 8.47 -22.53 1.20
N LEU A 314 9.24 -21.45 1.06
CA LEU A 314 8.84 -20.30 0.24
C LEU A 314 8.66 -20.67 -1.22
N ARG A 315 9.60 -21.45 -1.79
CA ARG A 315 9.47 -21.97 -3.17
C ARG A 315 8.16 -22.73 -3.36
N ARG A 316 7.81 -23.63 -2.43
CA ARG A 316 6.57 -24.40 -2.50
C ARG A 316 5.32 -23.53 -2.34
N GLN A 317 5.36 -22.55 -1.43
CA GLN A 317 4.25 -21.62 -1.26
C GLN A 317 4.02 -20.79 -2.52
N LEU A 318 5.10 -20.35 -3.18
CA LEU A 318 5.03 -19.60 -4.43
C LEU A 318 4.42 -20.44 -5.55
N MET A 319 4.90 -21.69 -5.73
CA MET A 319 4.31 -22.64 -6.69
C MET A 319 2.81 -22.87 -6.41
N ALA A 320 2.46 -23.13 -5.15
CA ALA A 320 1.06 -23.35 -4.77
C ALA A 320 0.19 -22.12 -5.04
N ARG A 321 0.69 -20.91 -4.79
CA ARG A 321 -0.04 -19.67 -5.13
C ARG A 321 -0.20 -19.51 -6.64
N CYS A 322 0.85 -19.73 -7.42
CA CYS A 322 0.80 -19.67 -8.87
C CYS A 322 -0.27 -20.61 -9.47
N GLU A 323 -0.47 -21.80 -8.90
CA GLU A 323 -1.46 -22.76 -9.38
C GLU A 323 -2.90 -22.46 -8.95
N ASN A 324 -3.09 -21.74 -7.83
CA ASN A 324 -4.39 -21.66 -7.16
C ASN A 324 -4.95 -20.24 -6.99
N ALA A 325 -4.19 -19.19 -7.32
CA ALA A 325 -4.58 -17.80 -7.11
C ALA A 325 -4.66 -17.05 -8.45
N GLY A 326 -5.87 -16.69 -8.88
CA GLY A 326 -6.12 -15.99 -10.16
C GLY A 326 -5.52 -14.58 -10.21
N ASP A 327 -5.24 -14.00 -9.05
CA ASP A 327 -4.61 -12.69 -8.83
C ASP A 327 -3.08 -12.77 -8.69
N PHE A 328 -2.48 -13.96 -8.67
CA PHE A 328 -1.05 -14.15 -8.41
C PHE A 328 -0.16 -13.27 -9.31
N PHE A 329 -0.42 -13.29 -10.62
CA PHE A 329 0.34 -12.50 -11.58
C PHE A 329 -0.04 -11.03 -11.62
N SER A 330 -1.20 -10.65 -11.07
CA SER A 330 -1.67 -9.26 -11.10
C SER A 330 -0.71 -8.35 -10.35
N GLN A 331 -0.24 -8.76 -9.17
CA GLN A 331 0.72 -7.96 -8.40
C GLN A 331 2.05 -7.79 -9.14
N ILE A 332 2.59 -8.89 -9.69
CA ILE A 332 3.83 -8.87 -10.48
C ILE A 332 3.75 -7.87 -11.64
N VAL A 333 2.62 -7.87 -12.37
CA VAL A 333 2.42 -6.95 -13.49
C VAL A 333 2.17 -5.51 -13.03
N ILE A 334 1.55 -5.30 -11.86
CA ILE A 334 1.43 -3.97 -11.25
C ILE A 334 2.82 -3.41 -10.93
N ASP A 335 3.68 -4.20 -10.30
CA ASP A 335 5.02 -3.75 -9.91
C ASP A 335 5.90 -3.48 -11.14
N ASP A 336 5.82 -4.31 -12.19
CA ASP A 336 6.50 -4.06 -13.46
C ASP A 336 5.99 -2.76 -14.12
N HIS A 337 4.68 -2.52 -14.09
CA HIS A 337 4.09 -1.28 -14.61
C HIS A 337 4.53 -0.04 -13.82
N LEU A 338 4.81 -0.18 -12.52
CA LEU A 338 5.29 0.91 -11.68
C LEU A 338 6.79 1.14 -11.82
N TYR A 339 7.60 0.09 -11.81
CA TYR A 339 9.05 0.15 -11.62
C TYR A 339 9.86 -0.48 -12.76
N GLY A 340 9.36 -1.56 -13.37
CA GLY A 340 10.03 -2.29 -14.44
C GLY A 340 10.06 -1.57 -15.79
N SER A 341 10.74 -2.15 -16.77
CA SER A 341 10.87 -1.61 -18.12
C SER A 341 9.54 -1.62 -18.88
N ARG A 342 9.30 -0.60 -19.71
CA ARG A 342 8.14 -0.55 -20.61
C ARG A 342 8.12 -1.66 -21.66
N SER A 343 9.26 -2.31 -21.94
CA SER A 343 9.34 -3.47 -22.84
C SER A 343 8.72 -4.73 -22.24
N GLY A 344 8.49 -4.77 -20.91
CA GLY A 344 8.08 -5.98 -20.20
C GLY A 344 9.17 -7.05 -20.15
N GLU A 345 10.43 -6.70 -20.42
CA GLU A 345 11.56 -7.63 -20.37
C GLU A 345 11.80 -8.16 -18.95
N ASP A 346 11.52 -7.36 -17.93
CA ASP A 346 11.70 -7.74 -16.52
C ASP A 346 10.69 -8.79 -16.06
N LEU A 347 9.50 -8.83 -16.69
CA LEU A 347 8.52 -9.90 -16.44
C LEU A 347 9.05 -11.29 -16.79
N LYS A 348 10.07 -11.43 -17.65
CA LYS A 348 10.64 -12.75 -17.96
C LYS A 348 11.27 -13.42 -16.75
N GLN A 349 11.62 -12.66 -15.71
CA GLN A 349 12.21 -13.24 -14.51
C GLN A 349 11.24 -14.17 -13.77
N VAL A 350 9.92 -13.98 -13.93
CA VAL A 350 8.92 -14.84 -13.29
C VAL A 350 8.67 -16.16 -14.02
N GLU A 351 9.35 -16.40 -15.15
CA GLU A 351 9.29 -17.66 -15.91
C GLU A 351 9.90 -18.82 -15.12
N THR A 352 10.86 -18.54 -14.23
CA THR A 352 11.61 -19.55 -13.48
C THR A 352 11.63 -19.27 -11.98
N LEU A 353 12.09 -20.26 -11.22
CA LEU A 353 12.36 -20.13 -9.79
C LEU A 353 13.87 -20.25 -9.50
N ASP A 354 14.69 -19.87 -10.48
CA ASP A 354 16.15 -20.05 -10.47
C ASP A 354 16.82 -19.26 -9.35
N ASP A 355 16.20 -18.17 -8.90
CA ASP A 355 16.62 -17.41 -7.71
C ASP A 355 16.74 -18.34 -6.50
N PHE A 356 15.75 -19.20 -6.25
CA PHE A 356 15.81 -20.13 -5.12
C PHE A 356 16.89 -21.21 -5.31
N ASP A 357 17.16 -21.63 -6.54
CA ASP A 357 18.24 -22.57 -6.86
C ASP A 357 19.62 -21.94 -6.69
N LEU A 358 19.74 -20.62 -6.87
CA LEU A 358 20.93 -19.85 -6.54
C LEU A 358 21.07 -19.65 -5.02
N LEU A 359 19.99 -19.28 -4.32
CA LEU A 359 19.98 -19.07 -2.87
C LEU A 359 20.29 -20.34 -2.08
N LEU A 360 19.93 -21.53 -2.59
CA LEU A 360 20.34 -22.81 -2.01
C LEU A 360 21.86 -23.05 -2.08
N LYS A 361 22.58 -22.34 -2.95
CA LYS A 361 24.04 -22.42 -3.08
C LYS A 361 24.77 -21.37 -2.25
N TRP A 362 24.05 -20.39 -1.71
CA TRP A 362 24.66 -19.38 -0.83
C TRP A 362 25.24 -20.04 0.41
N THR A 363 26.47 -19.66 0.70
CA THR A 363 27.19 -20.00 1.91
C THR A 363 26.60 -19.26 3.11
N GLU A 364 26.87 -19.78 4.31
CA GLU A 364 26.54 -19.10 5.56
C GLU A 364 27.09 -17.66 5.59
N LYS A 365 28.30 -17.44 5.06
CA LYS A 365 28.91 -16.12 5.00
C LYS A 365 28.11 -15.17 4.12
N GLU A 366 27.61 -15.61 2.96
CA GLU A 366 26.80 -14.77 2.07
C GLU A 366 25.48 -14.36 2.73
N TRP A 367 24.81 -15.28 3.43
CA TRP A 367 23.60 -14.96 4.20
C TRP A 367 23.86 -13.96 5.33
N ARG A 368 24.98 -14.13 6.06
CA ARG A 368 25.37 -13.20 7.13
C ARG A 368 25.74 -11.82 6.58
N ASP A 369 26.51 -11.77 5.49
CA ASP A 369 26.88 -10.52 4.83
C ASP A 369 25.61 -9.80 4.31
N PHE A 370 24.64 -10.54 3.78
CA PHE A 370 23.35 -10.00 3.32
C PHE A 370 22.50 -9.45 4.48
N LEU A 371 22.38 -10.21 5.58
CA LEU A 371 21.71 -9.76 6.80
C LEU A 371 22.36 -8.50 7.39
N SER A 372 23.70 -8.46 7.43
CA SER A 372 24.45 -7.28 7.86
C SER A 372 24.15 -6.07 6.99
N LYS A 373 24.27 -6.23 5.66
CA LYS A 373 24.08 -5.15 4.70
C LYS A 373 22.72 -4.48 4.79
N TRP A 374 21.65 -5.28 4.89
CA TRP A 374 20.28 -4.77 4.76
C TRP A 374 19.56 -4.55 6.08
N LEU A 375 20.02 -5.16 7.18
CA LEU A 375 19.36 -5.07 8.48
C LEU A 375 20.34 -4.76 9.61
N ALA A 376 21.27 -5.65 9.94
CA ALA A 376 21.99 -5.55 11.22
C ALA A 376 22.94 -4.33 11.32
N ASP A 377 23.56 -3.94 10.21
CA ASP A 377 24.46 -2.77 10.11
C ASP A 377 23.84 -1.62 9.30
N ALA A 378 22.63 -1.82 8.77
CA ALA A 378 21.90 -0.79 8.03
C ALA A 378 21.34 0.28 8.97
N ASN A 379 21.36 1.53 8.50
CA ASN A 379 20.62 2.60 9.18
C ASN A 379 19.11 2.38 9.02
N HIS A 380 18.37 2.73 10.06
CA HIS A 380 16.93 2.42 10.14
C HIS A 380 16.13 3.54 10.78
N VAL A 381 14.83 3.53 10.56
CA VAL A 381 13.90 4.38 11.32
C VAL A 381 13.06 3.50 12.22
N SER A 382 13.13 3.75 13.53
CA SER A 382 12.22 3.18 14.52
C SER A 382 11.16 4.21 14.92
N VAL A 383 9.90 3.79 14.98
CA VAL A 383 8.79 4.57 15.54
C VAL A 383 8.23 3.81 16.74
N LEU A 384 8.24 4.46 17.90
CA LEU A 384 7.63 3.97 19.14
C LEU A 384 6.23 4.57 19.25
N GLY A 385 5.21 3.75 19.09
CA GLY A 385 3.81 4.08 19.31
C GLY A 385 3.50 4.04 20.80
N VAL A 386 3.22 5.21 21.38
CA VAL A 386 2.86 5.36 22.80
C VAL A 386 1.35 5.63 22.90
N PRO A 387 0.56 4.74 23.53
CA PRO A 387 -0.85 5.01 23.76
C PRO A 387 -1.05 6.25 24.63
N SER A 388 -2.16 6.97 24.43
CA SER A 388 -2.44 8.20 25.15
C SER A 388 -3.93 8.41 25.40
N LYS A 389 -4.30 8.30 26.68
CA LYS A 389 -5.64 8.62 27.15
C LYS A 389 -5.94 10.10 27.06
N GLU A 390 -4.96 10.92 27.39
CA GLU A 390 -5.05 12.38 27.24
C GLU A 390 -5.40 12.78 25.80
N LEU A 391 -4.78 12.13 24.80
CA LEU A 391 -5.06 12.39 23.39
C LEU A 391 -6.45 11.91 22.99
N SER A 392 -6.88 10.74 23.47
CA SER A 392 -8.26 10.23 23.31
C SER A 392 -9.30 11.24 23.84
N ASP A 393 -9.14 11.68 25.09
CA ASP A 393 -10.01 12.66 25.74
C ASP A 393 -10.04 13.98 24.97
N LYS A 394 -8.86 14.47 24.56
CA LYS A 394 -8.73 15.70 23.78
C LYS A 394 -9.47 15.59 22.46
N MET A 395 -9.26 14.53 21.68
CA MET A 395 -9.93 14.34 20.40
C MET A 395 -11.45 14.25 20.55
N SER A 396 -11.94 13.49 21.54
CA SER A 396 -13.38 13.42 21.85
C SER A 396 -13.95 14.80 22.17
N SER A 397 -13.21 15.63 22.91
CA SER A 397 -13.64 16.98 23.25
C SER A 397 -13.66 17.93 22.05
N GLU A 398 -12.66 17.85 21.17
CA GLU A 398 -12.54 18.66 19.95
C GLU A 398 -13.64 18.32 18.94
N GLU A 399 -13.95 17.03 18.76
CA GLU A 399 -15.07 16.60 17.91
C GLU A 399 -16.42 17.13 18.42
N LYS A 400 -16.67 17.01 19.73
CA LYS A 400 -17.87 17.59 20.36
C LYS A 400 -17.93 19.11 20.19
N ALA A 401 -16.79 19.80 20.26
CA ALA A 401 -16.71 21.25 20.05
C ALA A 401 -16.97 21.65 18.58
N ARG A 402 -16.43 20.88 17.63
CA ARG A 402 -16.68 21.05 16.18
C ARG A 402 -18.16 20.89 15.84
N ALA A 403 -18.79 19.80 16.30
CA ALA A 403 -20.23 19.55 16.09
C ALA A 403 -21.12 20.68 16.66
N ARG A 404 -20.77 21.22 17.84
CA ARG A 404 -21.48 22.37 18.45
C ARG A 404 -21.31 23.65 17.62
N THR A 405 -20.14 23.88 17.04
CA THR A 405 -19.87 25.07 16.23
C THR A 405 -20.60 25.00 14.87
N GLY A 406 -20.64 23.82 14.25
CA GLY A 406 -21.46 23.55 13.06
C GLY A 406 -22.94 23.82 13.30
N SER A 407 -23.48 23.30 14.41
CA SER A 407 -24.87 23.55 14.84
C SER A 407 -25.18 25.04 15.05
N ARG A 408 -24.24 25.81 15.63
CA ARG A 408 -24.40 27.27 15.84
C ARG A 408 -24.35 28.07 14.53
N ARG A 409 -23.52 27.67 13.56
CA ARG A 409 -23.49 28.28 12.22
C ARG A 409 -24.82 28.07 11.48
N LYS A 410 -25.45 26.90 11.66
CA LYS A 410 -26.81 26.63 11.16
C LYS A 410 -27.86 27.57 11.76
N GLN A 411 -27.87 27.75 13.09
CA GLN A 411 -28.82 28.68 13.73
C GLN A 411 -28.67 30.13 13.25
N LYS A 412 -27.44 30.57 12.98
CA LYS A 412 -27.20 31.93 12.44
C LYS A 412 -27.63 32.09 10.99
N THR A 413 -27.49 31.05 10.17
CA THR A 413 -27.92 31.07 8.76
C THR A 413 -29.43 30.86 8.60
N SER A 414 -30.08 30.13 9.50
CA SER A 414 -31.55 30.01 9.55
C SER A 414 -32.24 31.28 10.03
N ASN A 415 -31.61 32.06 10.91
CA ASN A 415 -32.14 33.33 11.40
C ASN A 415 -31.86 34.51 10.44
N ALA A 416 -31.09 34.30 9.38
CA ALA A 416 -30.73 35.31 8.38
C ALA A 416 -31.48 35.13 7.04
N ARG A 417 -32.31 34.10 6.92
CA ARG A 417 -33.34 33.93 5.88
C ARG A 417 -34.70 34.20 6.50
#